data_AF-A0A2E9XB21-F1
#
_entry.id   AF-A0A2E9XB21-F1
#
_cell.length_a   1.000
_cell.length_b   1.000
_cell.length_c   1.000
_cell.angle_alpha   90.00
_cell.angle_beta   90.00
_cell.angle_gamma   90.00
#
_symmetry.space_group_name_H-M   'P 1'
#
loop_
_entity.id
_entity.type
_entity.pdbx_description
1 polymer ?
#
loop_
_entity_poly.entity_id
_entity_poly.type
_entity_poly.pdbx_seq_one_letter_code
_entity_poly.pdbx_strand_id
1 'polypeptide(L)'
;MREPLIVTIQINGQVEEGWEPVLRAFIHNFENQNEVGASVCVMHEGETKVDLWAGVVDYDDTPWQEDTMVVFHSATKGGVALAAHLLSDRGYLDLDAPVSEVWPEFATRGKEKVTNRMMLNHTAGVAAFREALPGKSALDWDYVCDRLAAEEPWWEPG
;
A
#
# COMPACT_ATOMS: atom_id res chain seq x y z
N MET A 1 -37.16 13.10 -13.19
CA MET A 1 -35.99 12.37 -13.71
C MET A 1 -35.03 13.43 -14.23
N ARG A 2 -33.83 13.56 -13.63
CA ARG A 2 -32.77 14.38 -14.23
C ARG A 2 -32.17 13.56 -15.36
N GLU A 3 -32.06 14.15 -16.54
CA GLU A 3 -31.32 13.55 -17.66
C GLU A 3 -29.87 13.30 -17.23
N PRO A 4 -29.22 12.21 -17.67
CA PRO A 4 -27.82 12.01 -17.40
C PRO A 4 -27.04 13.11 -18.12
N LEU A 5 -26.46 14.03 -17.37
CA LEU A 5 -25.41 14.89 -17.89
C LEU A 5 -24.30 13.97 -18.39
N ILE A 6 -24.07 13.95 -19.70
CA ILE A 6 -22.85 13.36 -20.27
C ILE A 6 -21.72 14.31 -19.85
N VAL A 7 -21.17 14.07 -18.66
CA VAL A 7 -19.93 14.72 -18.24
C VAL A 7 -18.84 14.08 -19.09
N THR A 8 -18.38 14.79 -20.11
CA THR A 8 -17.20 14.37 -20.87
C THR A 8 -16.01 14.56 -19.94
N ILE A 9 -15.42 13.46 -19.49
CA ILE A 9 -14.30 13.52 -18.55
C ILE A 9 -13.04 13.92 -19.33
N GLN A 10 -12.41 15.00 -18.91
CA GLN A 10 -11.15 15.47 -19.51
C GLN A 10 -10.00 14.58 -19.03
N ILE A 11 -9.42 13.83 -19.96
CA ILE A 11 -8.18 13.07 -19.73
C ILE A 11 -6.99 13.99 -19.98
N ASN A 12 -6.04 14.01 -19.04
CA ASN A 12 -4.81 14.78 -19.12
C ASN A 12 -3.60 13.83 -19.12
N GLY A 13 -2.44 14.37 -19.53
CA GLY A 13 -1.17 13.64 -19.54
C GLY A 13 -0.73 13.19 -20.94
N GLN A 14 0.11 12.15 -20.99
CA GLN A 14 0.77 11.67 -22.20
C GLN A 14 0.68 10.14 -22.35
N VAL A 15 0.64 9.69 -23.61
CA VAL A 15 0.73 8.27 -24.00
C VAL A 15 1.66 8.17 -25.19
N GLU A 16 2.69 7.33 -25.08
CA GLU A 16 3.59 6.99 -26.18
C GLU A 16 2.87 6.12 -27.22
N GLU A 17 3.25 6.26 -28.50
CA GLU A 17 2.72 5.46 -29.60
C GLU A 17 2.80 3.96 -29.29
N GLY A 18 1.70 3.24 -29.51
CA GLY A 18 1.59 1.80 -29.21
C GLY A 18 1.08 1.47 -27.80
N TRP A 19 1.00 2.47 -26.89
CA TRP A 19 0.47 2.29 -25.53
C TRP A 19 -0.98 2.79 -25.38
N GLU A 20 -1.66 3.13 -26.48
CA GLU A 20 -3.07 3.53 -26.50
C GLU A 20 -4.06 2.52 -25.90
N PRO A 21 -3.79 1.19 -25.85
CA PRO A 21 -4.62 0.28 -25.07
C PRO A 21 -4.78 0.69 -23.60
N VAL A 22 -3.76 1.30 -22.98
CA VAL A 22 -3.83 1.78 -21.59
C VAL A 22 -4.75 2.99 -21.48
N LEU A 23 -4.64 3.96 -22.41
CA LEU A 23 -5.56 5.10 -22.49
C LEU A 23 -7.01 4.65 -22.62
N ARG A 24 -7.29 3.69 -23.51
CA ARG A 24 -8.64 3.15 -23.71
C ARG A 24 -9.18 2.48 -22.44
N ALA A 25 -8.35 1.71 -21.73
CA ALA A 25 -8.74 1.11 -20.46
C ALA A 25 -9.00 2.16 -19.39
N PHE A 26 -8.17 3.21 -19.31
CA PHE A 26 -8.35 4.31 -18.38
C PHE A 26 -9.67 5.05 -18.61
N ILE A 27 -9.97 5.42 -19.87
CA ILE A 27 -11.27 6.02 -20.25
C ILE A 27 -12.43 5.08 -19.89
N HIS A 28 -12.30 3.79 -20.20
CA HIS A 28 -13.34 2.80 -19.90
C HIS A 28 -13.69 2.75 -18.41
N ASN A 29 -12.72 2.90 -17.51
CA ASN A 29 -12.96 2.92 -16.07
C ASN A 29 -13.86 4.09 -15.64
N PHE A 30 -13.66 5.27 -16.23
CA PHE A 30 -14.53 6.43 -15.99
C PHE A 30 -15.93 6.25 -16.57
N GLU A 31 -16.03 5.74 -17.79
CA GLU A 31 -17.32 5.56 -18.46
C GLU A 31 -18.17 4.42 -17.86
N ASN A 32 -17.53 3.37 -17.34
CA ASN A 32 -18.20 2.10 -17.03
C ASN A 32 -17.94 1.55 -15.62
N GLN A 33 -16.94 2.05 -14.89
CA GLN A 33 -16.56 1.56 -13.56
C GLN A 33 -16.68 2.60 -12.43
N ASN A 34 -17.35 3.72 -12.70
CA ASN A 34 -17.65 4.75 -11.72
C ASN A 34 -16.40 5.37 -11.06
N GLU A 35 -15.30 5.52 -11.80
CA GLU A 35 -14.16 6.30 -11.32
C GLU A 35 -14.57 7.75 -11.05
N VAL A 36 -14.15 8.27 -9.90
CA VAL A 36 -14.35 9.68 -9.51
C VAL A 36 -13.15 10.51 -9.95
N GLY A 37 -11.95 10.01 -9.67
CA GLY A 37 -10.69 10.56 -10.10
C GLY A 37 -9.60 9.51 -9.95
N ALA A 38 -8.66 9.50 -10.88
CA ALA A 38 -7.62 8.49 -10.95
C ALA A 38 -6.38 9.01 -11.66
N SER A 39 -5.26 8.32 -11.43
CA SER A 39 -4.04 8.46 -12.22
C SER A 39 -3.46 7.08 -12.56
N VAL A 40 -2.75 7.00 -13.68
CA VAL A 40 -1.99 5.80 -14.07
C VAL A 40 -0.67 6.22 -14.71
N CYS A 41 0.42 5.65 -14.20
CA CYS A 41 1.76 5.80 -14.76
C CYS A 41 2.33 4.42 -15.09
N VAL A 42 2.86 4.26 -16.30
CA VAL A 42 3.50 3.02 -16.77
C VAL A 42 4.91 3.35 -17.22
N MET A 43 5.87 2.72 -16.57
CA MET A 43 7.28 2.76 -16.96
C MET A 43 7.69 1.43 -17.61
N HIS A 44 8.38 1.51 -18.74
CA HIS A 44 8.94 0.36 -19.44
C HIS A 44 10.42 0.65 -19.74
N GLU A 45 11.32 -0.25 -19.31
CA GLU A 45 12.78 -0.11 -19.48
C GLU A 45 13.35 1.22 -18.95
N GLY A 46 12.75 1.76 -17.88
CA GLY A 46 13.19 3.01 -17.25
C GLY A 46 12.63 4.28 -17.88
N GLU A 47 11.82 4.16 -18.93
CA GLU A 47 11.16 5.29 -19.60
C GLU A 47 9.65 5.30 -19.30
N THR A 48 9.11 6.49 -19.06
CA THR A 48 7.66 6.68 -18.90
C THR A 48 6.97 6.57 -20.25
N LYS A 49 6.08 5.58 -20.40
CA LYS A 49 5.31 5.32 -21.63
C LYS A 49 3.89 5.84 -21.55
N VAL A 50 3.34 5.87 -20.34
CA VAL A 50 2.00 6.40 -20.05
C VAL A 50 2.10 7.18 -18.75
N ASP A 51 1.52 8.37 -18.73
CA ASP A 51 1.31 9.15 -17.52
C ASP A 51 0.01 9.94 -17.70
N LEU A 52 -1.06 9.49 -17.04
CA LEU A 52 -2.42 9.99 -17.26
C LEU A 52 -3.10 10.30 -15.93
N TRP A 53 -3.94 11.33 -15.93
CA TRP A 53 -4.83 11.64 -14.81
C TRP A 53 -6.13 12.30 -15.27
N ALA A 54 -7.20 12.11 -14.51
CA ALA A 54 -8.51 12.66 -14.81
C ALA A 54 -9.46 12.65 -13.60
N GLY A 55 -10.57 13.35 -13.75
CA GLY A 55 -11.65 13.37 -12.76
C GLY A 55 -11.46 14.44 -11.68
N VAL A 56 -11.99 14.18 -10.50
CA VAL A 56 -12.00 15.11 -9.35
C VAL A 56 -11.47 14.42 -8.09
N VAL A 57 -10.97 15.23 -7.14
CA VAL A 57 -10.41 14.76 -5.87
C VAL A 57 -11.52 14.28 -4.92
N ASP A 58 -12.65 14.98 -4.90
CA ASP A 58 -13.78 14.71 -4.00
C ASP A 58 -15.10 15.24 -4.60
N TYR A 59 -16.21 15.08 -3.88
CA TYR A 59 -17.56 15.51 -4.27
C TYR A 59 -17.75 17.04 -4.37
N ASP A 60 -16.72 17.84 -4.09
CA ASP A 60 -16.74 19.30 -4.24
C ASP A 60 -16.29 19.77 -5.64
N ASP A 61 -16.13 18.82 -6.58
CA ASP A 61 -15.71 19.03 -7.96
C ASP A 61 -14.30 19.62 -8.10
N THR A 62 -13.44 19.53 -7.06
CA THR A 62 -12.03 19.92 -7.16
C THR A 62 -11.32 19.08 -8.22
N PRO A 63 -10.77 19.67 -9.30
CA PRO A 63 -10.20 18.88 -10.39
C PRO A 63 -8.95 18.12 -9.97
N TRP A 64 -8.82 16.88 -10.43
CA TRP A 64 -7.61 16.08 -10.27
C TRP A 64 -6.45 16.70 -11.07
N GLN A 65 -5.32 16.93 -10.40
CA GLN A 65 -4.08 17.46 -10.96
C GLN A 65 -3.01 16.38 -11.08
N GLU A 66 -1.97 16.64 -11.88
CA GLU A 66 -0.81 15.77 -12.08
C GLU A 66 -0.19 15.28 -10.76
N ASP A 67 -0.15 16.14 -9.75
CA ASP A 67 0.47 15.91 -8.44
C ASP A 67 -0.53 15.60 -7.32
N THR A 68 -1.77 15.21 -7.67
CA THR A 68 -2.79 14.85 -6.67
C THR A 68 -2.37 13.63 -5.88
N MET A 69 -2.25 13.80 -4.56
CA MET A 69 -1.89 12.74 -3.63
C MET A 69 -3.12 12.07 -3.03
N VAL A 70 -3.12 10.74 -2.99
CA VAL A 70 -4.18 9.93 -2.37
C VAL A 70 -3.62 9.00 -1.30
N VAL A 71 -4.51 8.53 -0.41
CA VAL A 71 -4.15 7.50 0.57
C VAL A 71 -3.83 6.20 -0.18
N PHE A 72 -2.56 5.79 -0.14
CA PHE A 72 -2.05 4.65 -0.92
C PHE A 72 -2.28 3.27 -0.24
N HIS A 73 -3.03 3.25 0.86
CA HIS A 73 -3.43 2.06 1.63
C HIS A 73 -2.33 0.98 1.72
N SER A 74 -2.66 -0.28 1.43
CA SER A 74 -1.74 -1.42 1.55
C SER A 74 -0.61 -1.39 0.53
N ALA A 75 -0.69 -0.61 -0.56
CA ALA A 75 0.43 -0.48 -1.50
C ALA A 75 1.68 0.12 -0.83
N THR A 76 1.51 0.87 0.27
CA THR A 76 2.60 1.32 1.17
C THR A 76 3.51 0.17 1.64
N LYS A 77 3.00 -1.07 1.76
CA LYS A 77 3.80 -2.24 2.17
C LYS A 77 4.96 -2.53 1.21
N GLY A 78 4.84 -2.17 -0.07
CA GLY A 78 5.94 -2.29 -1.03
C GLY A 78 7.17 -1.46 -0.63
N GLY A 79 6.94 -0.23 -0.14
CA GLY A 79 8.00 0.64 0.36
C GLY A 79 8.67 0.09 1.62
N VAL A 80 7.89 -0.46 2.56
CA VAL A 80 8.41 -1.12 3.77
C VAL A 80 9.24 -2.35 3.42
N ALA A 81 8.74 -3.19 2.50
CA ALA A 81 9.47 -4.35 2.03
C ALA A 81 10.80 -3.94 1.37
N LEU A 82 10.80 -2.92 0.50
CA LEU A 82 12.03 -2.40 -0.11
C LEU A 82 13.03 -1.91 0.93
N ALA A 83 12.58 -1.15 1.94
CA ALA A 83 13.43 -0.67 3.02
C ALA A 83 14.09 -1.83 3.80
N ALA A 84 13.33 -2.86 4.13
CA ALA A 84 13.87 -4.05 4.81
C ALA A 84 14.90 -4.80 3.94
N HIS A 85 14.65 -4.93 2.64
CA HIS A 85 15.60 -5.58 1.71
C HIS A 85 16.87 -4.75 1.52
N LEU A 86 16.79 -3.41 1.49
CA LEU A 86 17.98 -2.54 1.45
C LEU A 86 18.81 -2.64 2.73
N LEU A 87 18.17 -2.77 3.90
CA LEU A 87 18.88 -3.02 5.16
C LEU A 87 19.56 -4.39 5.13
N SER A 88 18.89 -5.40 4.57
CA SER A 88 19.45 -6.74 4.44
C SER A 88 20.64 -6.81 3.49
N ASP A 89 20.53 -6.20 2.31
CA ASP A 89 21.62 -6.08 1.34
C ASP A 89 22.86 -5.41 1.93
N ARG A 90 22.65 -4.42 2.81
CA ARG A 90 23.73 -3.71 3.52
C ARG A 90 24.25 -4.42 4.78
N GLY A 91 23.70 -5.58 5.13
CA GLY A 91 24.10 -6.35 6.31
C GLY A 91 23.60 -5.81 7.65
N TYR A 92 22.60 -4.92 7.66
CA TYR A 92 21.98 -4.39 8.87
C TYR A 92 20.76 -5.21 9.36
N LEU A 93 20.20 -6.06 8.50
CA LEU A 93 19.06 -6.91 8.84
C LEU A 93 19.22 -8.31 8.21
N ASP A 94 19.46 -9.33 9.02
CA ASP A 94 19.41 -10.70 8.53
C ASP A 94 17.94 -11.17 8.47
N LEU A 95 17.48 -11.56 7.28
CA LEU A 95 16.10 -12.00 7.07
C LEU A 95 15.80 -13.35 7.75
N ASP A 96 16.81 -14.20 7.93
CA ASP A 96 16.66 -15.52 8.54
C ASP A 96 17.00 -15.51 10.04
N ALA A 97 17.52 -14.41 10.56
CA ALA A 97 17.68 -14.20 11.99
C ALA A 97 16.33 -13.99 12.70
N PRO A 98 16.23 -14.36 13.99
CA PRO A 98 15.08 -14.06 14.82
C PRO A 98 14.82 -12.54 14.88
N VAL A 99 13.55 -12.15 14.90
CA VAL A 99 13.13 -10.75 15.13
C VAL A 99 13.69 -10.20 16.43
N SER A 100 13.92 -11.08 17.42
CA SER A 100 14.43 -10.74 18.75
C SER A 100 15.82 -10.11 18.75
N GLU A 101 16.60 -10.23 17.67
CA GLU A 101 17.90 -9.56 17.56
C GLU A 101 17.76 -8.04 17.41
N VAL A 102 16.67 -7.57 16.81
CA VAL A 102 16.39 -6.15 16.62
C VAL A 102 15.24 -5.64 17.50
N TRP A 103 14.38 -6.55 17.98
CA TRP A 103 13.24 -6.24 18.83
C TRP A 103 13.03 -7.33 19.90
N PRO A 104 13.82 -7.32 20.99
CA PRO A 104 13.83 -8.38 22.01
C PRO A 104 12.47 -8.62 22.68
N GLU A 105 11.67 -7.57 22.88
CA GLU A 105 10.37 -7.62 23.54
C GLU A 105 9.35 -8.48 22.77
N PHE A 106 9.54 -8.65 21.46
CA PHE A 106 8.68 -9.49 20.61
C PHE A 106 8.83 -10.99 20.91
N ALA A 107 9.96 -11.41 21.48
CA ALA A 107 10.36 -12.80 21.69
C ALA A 107 9.64 -13.46 22.89
N THR A 108 8.31 -13.40 22.88
CA THR A 108 7.48 -13.90 23.96
C THR A 108 6.28 -14.67 23.40
N ARG A 109 5.71 -15.55 24.22
CA ARG A 109 4.44 -16.25 23.93
C ARG A 109 4.46 -17.06 22.63
N GLY A 110 5.55 -17.81 22.39
CA GLY A 110 5.66 -18.68 21.21
C GLY A 110 6.22 -18.00 19.97
N LYS A 111 6.71 -16.76 20.10
CA LYS A 111 7.28 -15.96 19.00
C LYS A 111 8.81 -15.96 18.97
N GLU A 112 9.46 -16.75 19.82
CA GLU A 112 10.92 -16.74 20.04
C GLU A 112 11.71 -17.14 18.78
N LYS A 113 11.09 -17.86 17.85
CA LYS A 113 11.69 -18.33 16.59
C LYS A 113 11.18 -17.59 15.35
N VAL A 114 10.33 -16.57 15.52
CA VAL A 114 9.85 -15.78 14.38
C VAL A 114 11.03 -15.04 13.78
N THR A 115 11.23 -15.19 12.46
CA THR A 115 12.29 -14.51 11.73
C THR A 115 11.82 -13.21 11.09
N ASN A 116 12.76 -12.35 10.70
CA ASN A 116 12.43 -11.13 9.95
C ASN A 116 11.72 -11.44 8.62
N ARG A 117 12.06 -12.56 7.96
CA ARG A 117 11.35 -13.07 6.77
C ARG A 117 9.89 -13.40 7.05
N MET A 118 9.60 -14.03 8.20
CA MET A 118 8.23 -14.37 8.60
C MET A 118 7.35 -13.13 8.82
N MET A 119 7.95 -12.04 9.30
CA MET A 119 7.26 -10.74 9.42
C MET A 119 6.89 -10.16 8.05
N LEU A 120 7.78 -10.28 7.07
CA LEU A 120 7.58 -9.72 5.73
C LEU A 120 6.66 -10.54 4.83
N ASN A 121 6.53 -11.86 5.07
CA ASN A 121 5.71 -12.76 4.24
C ASN A 121 4.41 -13.22 4.94
N HIS A 122 4.04 -12.58 6.05
CA HIS A 122 2.82 -12.86 6.82
C HIS A 122 2.72 -14.26 7.45
N THR A 123 3.84 -14.90 7.77
CA THR A 123 3.85 -16.22 8.45
C THR A 123 4.19 -16.16 9.93
N ALA A 124 4.38 -14.96 10.50
CA ALA A 124 4.67 -14.75 11.94
C ALA A 124 3.49 -15.07 12.90
N GLY A 125 2.28 -15.29 12.40
CA GLY A 125 1.11 -15.63 13.21
C GLY A 125 0.39 -14.44 13.88
N VAL A 126 0.89 -13.21 13.78
CA VAL A 126 0.32 -12.01 14.43
C VAL A 126 -0.47 -11.12 13.45
N ALA A 127 -1.53 -11.67 12.85
CA ALA A 127 -2.28 -10.99 11.79
C ALA A 127 -3.22 -9.87 12.25
N ALA A 128 -3.68 -9.91 13.50
CA ALA A 128 -4.62 -8.96 14.07
C ALA A 128 -4.54 -8.96 15.60
N PHE A 129 -5.01 -7.87 16.21
CA PHE A 129 -5.23 -7.82 17.65
C PHE A 129 -6.52 -8.55 18.02
N ARG A 130 -6.47 -9.41 19.05
CA ARG A 130 -7.68 -10.04 19.61
C ARG A 130 -8.64 -9.02 20.20
N GLU A 131 -8.10 -8.00 20.83
CA GLU A 131 -8.86 -6.90 21.40
C GLU A 131 -8.84 -5.69 20.47
N ALA A 132 -9.96 -5.00 20.35
CA ALA A 132 -10.04 -3.79 19.55
C ALA A 132 -9.13 -2.69 20.14
N LEU A 133 -8.40 -2.01 19.26
CA LEU A 133 -7.60 -0.86 19.66
C LEU A 133 -8.51 0.30 20.10
N PRO A 134 -8.27 0.92 21.27
CA PRO A 134 -9.12 2.01 21.76
C PRO A 134 -8.93 3.28 20.94
N GLY A 135 -10.02 3.92 20.52
CA GLY A 135 -10.01 5.24 19.90
C GLY A 135 -9.03 5.37 18.72
N LYS A 136 -8.07 6.31 18.83
CA LYS A 136 -7.03 6.57 17.82
C LYS A 136 -5.68 5.93 18.15
N SER A 137 -5.64 4.96 19.06
CA SER A 137 -4.38 4.33 19.50
C SER A 137 -3.62 3.62 18.38
N ALA A 138 -4.26 3.29 17.25
CA ALA A 138 -3.56 2.80 16.06
C ALA A 138 -2.54 3.80 15.47
N LEU A 139 -2.59 5.08 15.87
CA LEU A 139 -1.65 6.12 15.47
C LEU A 139 -0.48 6.30 16.47
N ASP A 140 -0.53 5.59 17.61
CA ASP A 140 0.50 5.60 18.63
C ASP A 140 1.45 4.42 18.38
N TRP A 141 2.65 4.72 17.89
CA TRP A 141 3.63 3.73 17.47
C TRP A 141 4.03 2.80 18.62
N ASP A 142 4.46 3.36 19.75
CA ASP A 142 4.97 2.59 20.88
C ASP A 142 3.86 1.71 21.45
N TYR A 143 2.65 2.24 21.58
CA TYR A 143 1.50 1.47 22.03
C TYR A 143 1.21 0.27 21.11
N VAL A 144 1.16 0.49 19.78
CA VAL A 144 0.85 -0.60 18.82
C VAL A 144 1.96 -1.65 18.81
N CYS A 145 3.22 -1.25 18.89
CA CYS A 145 4.35 -2.16 19.02
C CYS A 145 4.24 -3.00 20.30
N ASP A 146 4.04 -2.38 21.45
CA ASP A 146 3.87 -3.09 22.73
C ASP A 146 2.70 -4.08 22.69
N ARG A 147 1.58 -3.67 22.09
CA ARG A 147 0.42 -4.56 21.91
C ARG A 147 0.76 -5.75 21.01
N LEU A 148 1.50 -5.53 19.93
CA LEU A 148 1.89 -6.58 18.97
C LEU A 148 2.90 -7.56 19.58
N ALA A 149 3.88 -7.06 20.35
CA ALA A 149 4.82 -7.89 21.09
C ALA A 149 4.10 -8.79 22.12
N ALA A 150 3.06 -8.27 22.77
CA ALA A 150 2.25 -9.01 23.73
C ALA A 150 1.21 -9.97 23.10
N GLU A 151 0.96 -9.90 21.79
CA GLU A 151 -0.05 -10.72 21.11
C GLU A 151 0.42 -12.17 20.96
N GLU A 152 -0.47 -13.12 21.24
CA GLU A 152 -0.22 -14.54 20.98
C GLU A 152 -0.46 -14.84 19.49
N PRO A 153 0.42 -15.60 18.82
CA PRO A 153 0.17 -16.04 17.45
C PRO A 153 -1.20 -16.70 17.32
N TRP A 154 -1.91 -16.35 16.26
CA TRP A 154 -3.18 -16.98 15.89
C TRP A 154 -2.99 -18.41 15.37
N TRP A 155 -1.79 -18.73 14.89
CA TRP A 155 -1.34 -20.05 14.45
C TRP A 155 0.15 -20.21 14.76
N GLU A 156 0.67 -21.44 14.66
CA GLU A 156 2.10 -21.71 14.83
C GLU A 156 2.91 -20.94 13.77
N PRO A 157 3.89 -20.09 14.15
CA PRO A 157 4.66 -19.34 13.16
C PRO A 157 5.45 -20.24 12.20
N GLY A 158 5.40 -19.89 10.91
CA GLY A 158 6.02 -20.65 9.81
C GLY A 158 5.04 -21.14 8.76
#